data_AF-A0A933G009-F1
#
_entry.id   AF-A0A933G009-F1
#
_cell.length_a   1.000
_cell.length_b   1.000
_cell.length_c   1.000
_cell.angle_alpha   90.00
_cell.angle_beta   90.00
_cell.angle_gamma   90.00
#
_symmetry.space_group_name_H-M   'P 1'
#
loop_
_entity.id
_entity.type
_entity.pdbx_description
1 polymer ?
#
loop_
_entity_poly.entity_id
_entity_poly.type
_entity_poly.pdbx_seq_one_letter_code
_entity_poly.pdbx_strand_id
1 'polypeptide(L)'
;MRGKIFFIIPILSVLLFIRNAMNAQWTKTFKPNGDTVTCFTVHNGNIFAGTRAGGVFVSTNNGMSWAPANNGLTDLHIKSLASGGAYIFAGTNLAGIFRFTDNGNTWTPKNNGLSSLEVNTIYLDDNTK
;
A
#
# COMPACT_ATOMS: atom_id res chain seq x y z
N MET A 1 70.14 -9.20 25.50
CA MET A 1 69.01 -10.06 25.90
C MET A 1 67.73 -9.47 25.33
N ARG A 2 66.90 -10.31 24.72
CA ARG A 2 65.60 -9.98 24.10
C ARG A 2 64.52 -9.82 25.19
N GLY A 3 63.50 -9.01 24.90
CA GLY A 3 62.21 -9.04 25.61
C GLY A 3 61.19 -8.07 25.00
N LYS A 4 60.32 -8.58 24.12
CA LYS A 4 59.16 -7.89 23.54
C LYS A 4 57.93 -8.08 24.44
N ILE A 5 57.01 -7.11 24.52
CA ILE A 5 55.56 -7.24 24.80
C ILE A 5 54.89 -5.93 24.27
N PHE A 6 54.32 -5.93 23.06
CA PHE A 6 52.93 -6.20 22.61
C PHE A 6 51.93 -5.02 22.75
N PHE A 7 51.47 -4.55 21.59
CA PHE A 7 50.39 -3.59 21.30
C PHE A 7 49.04 -3.99 21.94
N ILE A 8 48.31 -3.06 22.58
CA ILE A 8 46.84 -2.97 22.60
C ILE A 8 46.46 -1.50 22.85
N ILE A 9 46.39 -0.69 21.80
CA ILE A 9 45.32 0.33 21.65
C ILE A 9 44.97 0.45 20.14
N PRO A 10 44.37 -0.57 19.50
CA PRO A 10 43.49 -0.32 18.37
C PRO A 10 42.05 -0.64 18.79
N ILE A 11 41.05 -0.08 18.09
CA ILE A 11 39.61 -0.47 18.08
C ILE A 11 38.63 0.47 18.81
N LEU A 12 38.97 1.20 19.88
CA LEU A 12 37.93 2.01 20.55
C LEU A 12 37.64 3.38 19.88
N SER A 13 38.53 3.91 19.05
CA SER A 13 38.30 5.16 18.30
C SER A 13 37.72 4.97 16.89
N VAL A 14 37.55 3.73 16.43
CA VAL A 14 36.87 3.42 15.16
C VAL A 14 35.38 3.10 15.37
N LEU A 15 34.93 2.98 16.63
CA LEU A 15 33.54 2.67 16.99
C LEU A 15 32.67 3.91 17.29
N LEU A 16 33.02 5.09 16.75
CA LEU A 16 32.17 6.29 16.86
C LEU A 16 32.00 7.02 15.52
N PHE A 17 31.98 6.30 14.40
CA PHE A 17 31.58 6.85 13.11
C PHE A 17 30.77 5.85 12.27
N ILE A 18 29.83 5.14 12.91
CA ILE A 18 28.66 4.66 12.18
C ILE A 18 27.53 5.64 12.50
N ARG A 19 27.63 6.84 11.92
CA ARG A 19 26.41 7.59 11.64
C ARG A 19 25.71 6.80 10.54
N ASN A 20 24.87 5.85 10.94
CA ASN A 20 23.82 5.37 10.07
C ASN A 20 22.93 6.59 9.84
N ALA A 21 23.24 7.36 8.78
CA ALA A 21 22.18 8.07 8.11
C ALA A 21 21.14 6.99 7.82
N MET A 22 20.01 7.03 8.54
CA MET A 22 18.83 6.25 8.20
C MET A 22 18.34 6.79 6.85
N ASN A 23 19.11 6.49 5.80
CA ASN A 23 18.65 6.66 4.45
C ASN A 23 17.46 5.73 4.33
N ALA A 24 16.34 6.22 3.82
CA ALA A 24 15.23 5.36 3.45
C ALA A 24 15.76 4.29 2.49
N GLN A 25 15.83 3.04 2.94
CA GLN A 25 16.22 1.90 2.12
C GLN A 25 14.95 1.21 1.64
N TRP A 26 14.70 1.30 0.34
CA TRP A 26 13.58 0.60 -0.28
C TRP A 26 13.92 -0.89 -0.40
N THR A 27 13.11 -1.73 0.24
CA THR A 27 13.11 -3.18 0.01
C THR A 27 11.92 -3.56 -0.86
N LYS A 28 12.16 -4.45 -1.82
CA LYS A 28 11.09 -4.93 -2.70
C LYS A 28 10.16 -5.85 -1.92
N THR A 29 8.87 -5.53 -1.92
CA THR A 29 7.80 -6.40 -1.41
C THR A 29 7.29 -7.34 -2.50
N PHE A 30 6.50 -8.35 -2.13
CA PHE A 30 5.87 -9.23 -3.11
C PHE A 30 4.83 -8.45 -3.92
N LYS A 31 4.71 -8.77 -5.22
CA LYS A 31 3.77 -8.12 -6.14
C LYS A 31 2.38 -8.78 -6.07
N PRO A 32 1.28 -8.02 -6.13
CA PRO A 32 -0.05 -8.59 -6.32
C PRO A 32 -0.13 -9.26 -7.70
N ASN A 33 -0.13 -10.61 -7.73
CA ASN A 33 -0.38 -11.47 -8.90
C ASN A 33 0.44 -11.19 -10.19
N GLY A 34 1.44 -10.30 -10.18
CA GLY A 34 2.21 -9.94 -11.37
C GLY A 34 1.58 -8.93 -12.32
N ASP A 35 0.47 -8.32 -11.93
CA ASP A 35 -0.18 -7.24 -12.68
C ASP A 35 0.44 -5.87 -12.32
N THR A 36 0.16 -4.85 -13.13
CA THR A 36 0.59 -3.47 -12.88
C THR A 36 -0.24 -2.86 -11.76
N VAL A 37 0.41 -2.47 -10.67
CA VAL A 37 -0.21 -1.68 -9.60
C VAL A 37 -0.40 -0.25 -10.09
N THR A 38 -1.64 0.25 -10.05
CA THR A 38 -2.04 1.58 -10.55
C THR A 38 -2.26 2.56 -9.42
N CYS A 39 -2.65 2.08 -8.24
CA CYS A 39 -2.95 2.89 -7.07
C CYS A 39 -2.81 2.06 -5.79
N PHE A 40 -2.64 2.74 -4.65
CA PHE A 40 -2.65 2.12 -3.33
C PHE A 40 -3.27 3.05 -2.29
N THR A 41 -3.81 2.47 -1.23
CA THR A 41 -4.27 3.20 -0.04
C THR A 41 -4.04 2.37 1.22
N VAL A 42 -4.09 3.01 2.38
CA VAL A 42 -4.02 2.34 3.69
C VAL A 42 -5.35 2.52 4.40
N HIS A 43 -5.89 1.44 4.94
CA HIS A 43 -7.14 1.44 5.70
C HIS A 43 -7.01 0.46 6.87
N ASN A 44 -7.25 0.93 8.09
CA ASN A 44 -7.21 0.10 9.30
C ASN A 44 -5.92 -0.75 9.43
N GLY A 45 -4.77 -0.16 9.09
CA GLY A 45 -3.46 -0.83 9.15
C GLY A 45 -3.16 -1.80 8.01
N ASN A 46 -4.10 -2.03 7.10
CA ASN A 46 -3.94 -2.89 5.93
C ASN A 46 -3.62 -2.05 4.68
N ILE A 47 -2.82 -2.61 3.78
CA ILE A 47 -2.48 -1.98 2.50
C ILE A 47 -3.40 -2.55 1.43
N PHE A 48 -4.09 -1.67 0.71
CA PHE A 48 -4.89 -2.03 -0.47
C PHE A 48 -4.18 -1.53 -1.72
N ALA A 49 -4.05 -2.39 -2.73
CA ALA A 49 -3.44 -2.08 -4.01
C ALA A 49 -4.45 -2.37 -5.13
N GLY A 50 -4.75 -1.35 -5.94
CA GLY A 50 -5.52 -1.49 -7.16
C GLY A 50 -4.59 -1.83 -8.32
N THR A 51 -5.05 -2.68 -9.24
CA THR A 51 -4.27 -3.09 -10.40
C THR A 51 -5.03 -2.88 -11.70
N ARG A 52 -4.31 -2.98 -12.82
CA ARG A 52 -4.85 -2.70 -14.16
C ARG A 52 -5.89 -3.73 -14.64
N ALA A 53 -5.81 -4.98 -14.20
CA ALA A 53 -6.71 -6.06 -14.63
C ALA A 53 -7.07 -7.07 -13.55
N GLY A 54 -6.38 -7.07 -12.41
CA GLY A 54 -6.54 -8.02 -11.30
C GLY A 54 -7.45 -7.55 -10.16
N GLY A 55 -7.95 -6.31 -10.21
CA GLY A 55 -8.82 -5.73 -9.19
C GLY A 55 -8.06 -5.12 -8.03
N VAL A 56 -8.60 -5.26 -6.82
CA VAL A 56 -8.00 -4.82 -5.57
C VAL A 56 -7.41 -6.01 -4.83
N PHE A 57 -6.19 -5.85 -4.32
CA PHE A 57 -5.53 -6.78 -3.43
C PHE A 57 -5.28 -6.13 -2.09
N VAL A 58 -5.35 -6.91 -1.02
CA VAL A 58 -5.08 -6.48 0.35
C VAL A 58 -3.88 -7.21 0.93
N SER A 59 -3.04 -6.48 1.66
CA SER A 59 -1.98 -7.03 2.49
C SER A 59 -2.22 -6.63 3.95
N THR A 60 -2.21 -7.64 4.82
CA THR A 60 -2.36 -7.50 6.28
C THR A 60 -1.02 -7.64 7.01
N ASN A 61 0.08 -7.77 6.26
CA ASN A 61 1.41 -8.08 6.78
C ASN A 61 2.49 -7.22 6.09
N ASN A 62 2.21 -5.92 5.94
CA ASN A 62 3.15 -4.93 5.40
C ASN A 62 3.70 -5.27 4.00
N GLY A 63 2.87 -5.85 3.12
CA GLY A 63 3.23 -6.18 1.74
C GLY A 63 4.00 -7.50 1.57
N MET A 64 4.18 -8.30 2.64
CA MET A 64 4.83 -9.61 2.53
C MET A 64 3.98 -10.62 1.75
N SER A 65 2.65 -10.55 1.87
CA SER A 65 1.72 -11.30 1.03
C SER A 65 0.47 -10.48 0.72
N TRP A 66 -0.25 -10.91 -0.33
CA TRP A 66 -1.42 -10.22 -0.86
C TRP A 66 -2.54 -11.23 -1.12
N ALA A 67 -3.77 -10.86 -0.78
CA ALA A 67 -4.97 -11.62 -1.09
C ALA A 67 -5.92 -10.78 -1.95
N PRO A 68 -6.68 -11.37 -2.88
CA PRO A 68 -7.67 -10.63 -3.64
C PRO A 68 -8.81 -10.15 -2.73
N ALA A 69 -9.21 -8.89 -2.90
CA ALA A 69 -10.31 -8.24 -2.20
C ALA A 69 -11.34 -7.76 -3.23
N ASN A 70 -11.84 -8.67 -4.08
CA ASN A 70 -12.60 -8.33 -5.29
C ASN A 70 -14.11 -8.58 -5.20
N ASN A 71 -14.60 -9.10 -4.07
CA ASN A 71 -16.00 -9.47 -3.93
C ASN A 71 -16.93 -8.25 -4.15
N GLY A 72 -17.82 -8.33 -5.14
CA GLY A 72 -18.75 -7.25 -5.52
C GLY A 72 -18.21 -6.25 -6.56
N LEU A 73 -16.93 -6.31 -6.93
CA LEU A 73 -16.42 -5.54 -8.08
C LEU A 73 -16.85 -6.21 -9.38
N THR A 74 -17.41 -5.42 -10.31
CA THR A 74 -17.76 -5.88 -11.65
C THR A 74 -16.75 -5.43 -12.72
N ASP A 75 -15.81 -4.56 -12.36
CA ASP A 75 -14.68 -4.14 -13.19
C ASP A 75 -13.41 -4.24 -12.34
N LEU A 76 -12.41 -4.94 -12.87
CA LEU A 76 -11.14 -5.22 -12.20
C LEU A 76 -10.02 -4.25 -12.63
N HIS A 77 -10.32 -3.30 -13.53
CA HIS A 77 -9.40 -2.22 -13.84
C HIS A 77 -9.59 -1.08 -12.85
N ILE A 78 -8.77 -1.10 -11.79
CA ILE A 78 -8.82 -0.10 -10.73
C ILE A 78 -7.92 1.07 -11.11
N LYS A 79 -8.49 2.26 -11.18
CA LYS A 79 -7.76 3.49 -11.51
C LYS A 79 -7.41 4.31 -10.28
N SER A 80 -8.22 4.22 -9.23
CA SER A 80 -8.03 5.01 -8.02
C SER A 80 -8.59 4.29 -6.78
N LEU A 81 -7.92 4.49 -5.65
CA LEU A 81 -8.37 4.07 -4.33
C LEU A 81 -8.24 5.25 -3.36
N ALA A 82 -9.26 5.48 -2.55
CA ALA A 82 -9.25 6.47 -1.48
C ALA A 82 -9.86 5.88 -0.21
N SER A 83 -9.23 6.15 0.93
CA SER A 83 -9.62 5.66 2.25
C SER A 83 -9.98 6.85 3.13
N GLY A 84 -11.09 6.76 3.88
CA GLY A 84 -11.55 7.83 4.75
C GLY A 84 -12.68 7.36 5.68
N GLY A 85 -12.59 7.72 6.95
CA GLY A 85 -13.49 7.23 8.00
C GLY A 85 -13.57 5.69 8.02
N ALA A 86 -14.78 5.15 7.85
CA ALA A 86 -15.05 3.71 7.89
C ALA A 86 -15.08 3.03 6.50
N TYR A 87 -14.63 3.72 5.44
CA TYR A 87 -14.81 3.24 4.07
C TYR A 87 -13.54 3.37 3.22
N ILE A 88 -13.48 2.54 2.19
CA ILE A 88 -12.60 2.69 1.03
C ILE A 88 -13.48 2.87 -0.20
N PHE A 89 -13.09 3.74 -1.12
CA PHE A 89 -13.71 3.89 -2.42
C PHE A 89 -12.75 3.46 -3.52
N ALA A 90 -13.26 2.77 -4.53
CA ALA A 90 -12.54 2.38 -5.73
C ALA A 90 -13.18 3.05 -6.95
N GLY A 91 -12.34 3.74 -7.73
CA GLY A 91 -12.68 4.22 -9.06
C GLY A 91 -12.26 3.18 -10.09
N THR A 92 -13.21 2.77 -10.93
CA THR A 92 -12.99 1.76 -11.97
C THR A 92 -12.96 2.39 -13.36
N ASN A 93 -12.54 1.62 -14.36
CA ASN A 93 -12.45 2.08 -15.73
C ASN A 93 -13.81 2.31 -16.38
N LEU A 94 -14.79 1.41 -16.17
CA LEU A 94 -16.09 1.46 -16.85
C LEU A 94 -17.30 1.12 -15.96
N ALA A 95 -17.11 0.82 -14.67
CA ALA A 95 -18.19 0.43 -13.76
C ALA A 95 -18.47 1.43 -12.62
N GLY A 96 -17.83 2.60 -12.67
CA GLY A 96 -18.06 3.70 -11.74
C GLY A 96 -17.29 3.57 -10.43
N ILE A 97 -17.91 4.07 -9.37
CA ILE A 97 -17.39 4.10 -8.00
C ILE A 97 -17.96 2.92 -7.23
N PHE A 98 -17.09 2.21 -6.53
CA PHE A 98 -17.48 1.20 -5.55
C PHE A 98 -17.04 1.63 -4.16
N ARG A 99 -17.83 1.28 -3.14
CA ARG A 99 -17.48 1.47 -1.72
C ARG A 99 -17.27 0.12 -1.06
N PHE A 100 -16.12 -0.06 -0.42
CA PHE A 100 -15.81 -1.21 0.43
C PHE A 100 -16.37 -1.02 1.83
N THR A 101 -16.87 -2.09 2.43
CA THR A 101 -17.27 -2.11 3.85
C THR A 101 -16.64 -3.31 4.55
N ASP A 102 -15.83 -3.04 5.58
CA ASP A 102 -15.11 -4.07 6.34
C ASP A 102 -16.05 -5.14 6.92
N ASN A 103 -17.23 -4.74 7.40
CA ASN A 103 -18.21 -5.65 8.00
C ASN A 103 -18.84 -6.67 7.02
N GLY A 104 -18.57 -6.55 5.70
CA GLY A 104 -19.07 -7.48 4.70
C GLY A 104 -18.02 -7.97 3.71
N ASN A 105 -16.76 -7.50 3.81
CA ASN A 105 -15.69 -7.76 2.85
C ASN A 105 -16.19 -7.70 1.39
N THR A 106 -16.94 -6.66 1.08
CA THR A 106 -17.63 -6.52 -0.21
C THR A 106 -17.64 -5.08 -0.70
N TRP A 107 -17.57 -4.94 -2.01
CA TRP A 107 -17.70 -3.69 -2.74
C TRP A 107 -19.15 -3.51 -3.19
N THR A 108 -19.70 -2.32 -2.96
CA THR A 108 -21.06 -1.97 -3.41
C THR A 108 -21.00 -0.74 -4.33
N PRO A 109 -21.67 -0.75 -5.50
CA PRO A 109 -21.66 0.39 -6.40
C PRO A 109 -22.31 1.64 -5.77
N LYS A 110 -21.75 2.81 -6.07
CA LYS A 110 -22.19 4.13 -5.61
C LYS A 110 -22.23 5.13 -6.77
N ASN A 111 -23.00 4.78 -7.80
CA ASN A 111 -23.03 5.48 -9.08
C ASN A 111 -24.23 6.41 -9.29
N ASN A 112 -25.08 6.59 -8.27
CA ASN A 112 -26.29 7.41 -8.40
C ASN A 112 -25.92 8.86 -8.76
N GLY A 113 -26.48 9.36 -9.85
CA GLY A 113 -26.21 10.72 -10.37
C GLY A 113 -24.98 10.83 -11.28
N LEU A 114 -24.22 9.74 -11.51
CA LEU A 114 -23.13 9.74 -12.49
C LEU A 114 -23.67 9.46 -13.89
N SER A 115 -23.37 10.35 -14.84
CA SER A 115 -23.69 10.17 -16.27
C SER A 115 -22.62 9.35 -17.03
N SER A 116 -21.43 9.23 -16.45
CA SER A 116 -20.33 8.39 -16.94
C SER A 116 -19.80 7.52 -15.80
N LEU A 117 -19.41 6.31 -16.13
CA LEU A 117 -18.89 5.32 -15.17
C LEU A 117 -17.35 5.20 -15.24
N GLU A 118 -16.68 6.03 -16.04
CA GLU A 118 -15.23 6.10 -16.02
C GLU A 118 -14.74 7.01 -14.89
N VAL A 119 -13.96 6.45 -13.96
CA VAL A 119 -13.47 7.17 -12.77
C VAL A 119 -11.95 7.16 -12.75
N ASN A 120 -11.34 8.27 -13.14
CA ASN A 120 -9.87 8.39 -13.23
C ASN A 120 -9.20 8.66 -11.88
N THR A 121 -9.88 9.37 -10.97
CA THR A 121 -9.34 9.71 -9.66
C THR A 121 -10.46 9.87 -8.64
N ILE A 122 -10.18 9.48 -7.39
CA ILE A 122 -11.00 9.74 -6.22
C ILE A 122 -10.07 10.31 -5.16
N TYR A 123 -10.53 11.36 -4.49
CA TYR A 123 -9.91 11.87 -3.28
C TYR A 123 -11.00 12.04 -2.23
N LEU A 124 -10.65 11.78 -0.97
CA LEU A 124 -11.51 12.05 0.17
C LEU A 124 -10.86 13.17 0.96
N ASP A 125 -11.63 14.22 1.18
CA ASP A 125 -11.26 15.28 2.09
C ASP A 125 -11.72 14.85 3.49
N ASP A 126 -10.79 14.40 4.32
CA ASP A 126 -11.04 14.08 5.71
C ASP A 126 -11.23 15.41 6.48
N ASN A 127 -12.37 16.06 6.26
CA ASN A 127 -12.81 17.24 7.02
C ASN A 127 -13.33 16.85 8.41
N THR A 128 -12.57 16.05 9.14
CA THR A 128 -12.82 15.79 10.56
C THR A 128 -12.34 17.00 11.37
N LYS A 129 -13.26 17.94 11.62
CA LYS A 129 -13.17 18.82 12.79
C LYS A 129 -13.59 18.09 14.04
#